data_AF-L1LCA1-F1
#
_entry.id   AF-L1LCA1-F1
#
_cell.length_a   1.000
_cell.length_b   1.000
_cell.length_c   1.000
_cell.angle_alpha   90.00
_cell.angle_beta   90.00
_cell.angle_gamma   90.00
#
_symmetry.space_group_name_H-M   'P 1'
#
loop_
_entity.id
_entity.type
_entity.pdbx_description
1 polymer ?
#
loop_
_entity_poly.entity_id
_entity_poly.type
_entity_poly.pdbx_seq_one_letter_code
_entity_poly.pdbx_strand_id
1 'polypeptide(L)'
;MRILAVLWTVCLVRLCYCGSDLQPQNSPEATGQESTEAVKPLSPFLTKVDGSLFDVEEAEEYAVKVLKLKAKNGVTAKKVKYNGKDIWSARAVVGSPCSSAVLYMDGEKPTLAVLETKGLLGKEGTVYKYHDGKKWKTGSEDDHKKRRAALKKYKHALPATLDLVTPDSKKIDVYTETESEVSFQEFSPKRAFHISSVVDSGATLWEASGAGQKCKLVESYAKDGVELLYLETSESTGTKSKYFEKTGGVWKNISEKEFNEKAKALIGESGKNASLNISHPSRILCQSFDYTFDGNAVQLIVPKRGVTVTKLVVGTEEVYTLSSGETFEYAKAYLNKDGRPELVLVTLDNSSGDSKKAYSRSECGKWVACTNSDAKKKSLRDPADYISDFELDLALANSTDECSSFEVDLLGVTTKYFYPKPGYLAKEIRDGEKKLWKSVKATSDTVLVGRKSDGCDHCCSCLIYGKGDKEVLEMTLIVPPTRRWYYFEKLVEHGVKSLEMYF
;
A
#
# COMPACT_ATOMS: atom_id res chain seq x y z
N MET A 1 -18.77 33.02 8.40
CA MET A 1 -17.82 33.38 9.49
C MET A 1 -17.70 32.35 10.61
N ARG A 2 -18.59 31.37 10.78
CA ARG A 2 -18.44 30.32 11.84
C ARG A 2 -17.75 29.01 11.41
N ILE A 3 -17.54 28.77 10.10
CA ILE A 3 -16.78 27.60 9.60
C ILE A 3 -15.27 27.80 9.79
N LEU A 4 -14.77 29.03 9.64
CA LEU A 4 -13.38 29.40 9.90
C LEU A 4 -12.98 29.21 11.37
N ALA A 5 -13.92 29.36 12.31
CA ALA A 5 -13.67 29.17 13.74
C ALA A 5 -13.49 27.69 14.14
N VAL A 6 -14.16 26.77 13.44
CA VAL A 6 -14.01 25.31 13.65
C VAL A 6 -12.74 24.79 12.96
N LEU A 7 -12.30 25.41 11.86
CA LEU A 7 -11.01 25.13 11.22
C LEU A 7 -9.81 25.70 12.01
N TRP A 8 -10.03 26.73 12.84
CA TRP A 8 -8.98 27.41 13.62
C TRP A 8 -8.45 26.59 14.80
N THR A 9 -9.26 25.73 15.43
CA THR A 9 -8.84 24.90 16.57
C THR A 9 -7.98 23.69 16.18
N VAL A 10 -7.94 23.32 14.90
CA VAL A 10 -7.11 22.20 14.40
C VAL A 10 -5.67 22.64 14.10
N CYS A 11 -5.39 23.94 13.96
CA CYS A 11 -4.16 24.44 13.34
C CYS A 11 -3.01 24.84 14.30
N LEU A 12 -3.18 24.83 15.62
CA LEU A 12 -2.26 25.56 16.54
C LEU A 12 -1.30 24.72 17.41
N VAL A 13 -0.92 23.49 17.02
CA VAL A 13 0.21 22.83 17.69
C VAL A 13 1.16 22.24 16.66
N ARG A 14 2.26 22.98 16.39
CA ARG A 14 3.65 22.47 16.18
C ARG A 14 4.56 23.54 15.56
N LEU A 15 5.29 24.23 16.44
CA LEU A 15 6.50 25.04 16.23
C LEU A 15 7.44 24.63 17.39
N CYS A 16 8.77 24.44 17.37
CA CYS A 16 9.85 24.83 16.47
C CYS A 16 11.20 24.12 16.88
N TYR A 17 12.10 23.89 15.90
CA TYR A 17 13.61 24.03 15.90
C TYR A 17 14.54 23.02 16.63
N CYS A 18 15.47 22.30 15.95
CA CYS A 18 16.90 22.53 15.54
C CYS A 18 17.89 21.77 16.48
N GLY A 19 19.01 21.14 16.10
CA GLY A 19 19.75 20.90 14.83
C GLY A 19 21.01 20.00 15.06
N SER A 20 21.70 19.63 13.97
CA SER A 20 23.12 19.18 13.77
C SER A 20 23.67 17.96 14.55
N ASP A 21 24.63 17.12 14.12
CA ASP A 21 25.35 16.75 12.89
C ASP A 21 26.18 15.48 13.26
N LEU A 22 26.56 14.62 12.30
CA LEU A 22 27.90 13.96 12.17
C LEU A 22 27.91 12.81 11.12
N GLN A 23 29.06 12.70 10.44
CA GLN A 23 29.39 11.92 9.23
C GLN A 23 29.84 10.46 9.47
N PRO A 24 29.95 9.61 8.41
CA PRO A 24 30.09 8.16 8.48
C PRO A 24 31.51 7.61 8.19
N GLN A 25 31.74 6.31 8.45
CA GLN A 25 32.91 5.55 7.99
C GLN A 25 32.55 4.18 7.38
N ASN A 26 33.43 3.72 6.49
CA ASN A 26 33.26 2.80 5.35
C ASN A 26 33.26 1.28 5.64
N SER A 27 32.73 0.56 4.64
CA SER A 27 32.76 -0.90 4.35
C SER A 27 34.17 -1.49 4.15
N PRO A 28 34.33 -2.84 3.97
CA PRO A 28 34.25 -3.42 2.61
C PRO A 28 33.68 -4.87 2.47
N GLU A 29 33.49 -5.23 1.21
CA GLU A 29 33.06 -6.47 0.49
C GLU A 29 33.78 -7.78 0.91
N ALA A 30 33.18 -8.97 0.93
CA ALA A 30 32.52 -9.85 -0.08
C ALA A 30 33.47 -10.66 -0.98
N THR A 31 33.26 -11.99 -1.04
CA THR A 31 33.78 -12.87 -2.10
C THR A 31 32.87 -14.09 -2.25
N GLY A 32 32.53 -14.44 -3.49
CA GLY A 32 31.58 -15.50 -3.84
C GLY A 32 32.24 -16.75 -4.43
N GLN A 33 31.43 -17.78 -4.71
CA GLN A 33 31.79 -18.90 -5.56
C GLN A 33 30.55 -19.53 -6.22
N GLU A 34 30.71 -19.91 -7.49
CA GLU A 34 29.70 -20.33 -8.47
C GLU A 34 29.71 -21.87 -8.63
N SER A 35 28.60 -22.49 -9.05
CA SER A 35 28.55 -23.92 -9.42
C SER A 35 27.54 -24.20 -10.56
N THR A 36 27.82 -25.28 -11.31
CA THR A 36 27.39 -25.65 -12.67
C THR A 36 26.01 -26.35 -12.77
N GLU A 37 25.34 -26.20 -13.93
CA GLU A 37 23.94 -26.61 -14.21
C GLU A 37 23.80 -27.85 -15.15
N ALA A 38 22.70 -28.59 -15.02
CA ALA A 38 22.28 -29.76 -15.82
C ALA A 38 20.89 -29.53 -16.46
N VAL A 39 20.68 -30.05 -17.68
CA VAL A 39 19.64 -29.64 -18.66
C VAL A 39 18.19 -30.05 -18.32
N LYS A 40 17.26 -29.07 -18.44
CA LYS A 40 15.80 -29.13 -18.21
C LYS A 40 14.96 -29.03 -19.50
N PRO A 41 13.64 -29.35 -19.48
CA PRO A 41 12.74 -29.32 -20.64
C PRO A 41 12.62 -27.94 -21.32
N LEU A 42 12.48 -27.91 -22.65
CA LEU A 42 12.38 -26.67 -23.45
C LEU A 42 11.17 -25.82 -23.04
N SER A 43 11.46 -24.62 -22.55
CA SER A 43 10.48 -23.69 -22.00
C SER A 43 9.94 -22.69 -23.05
N PRO A 44 8.68 -22.24 -22.92
CA PRO A 44 8.03 -21.33 -23.87
C PRO A 44 8.65 -19.92 -23.96
N PHE A 45 9.61 -19.57 -23.11
CA PHE A 45 10.32 -18.29 -23.24
C PHE A 45 11.44 -18.34 -24.29
N LEU A 46 11.94 -19.54 -24.64
CA LEU A 46 13.01 -19.72 -25.62
C LEU A 46 12.61 -19.25 -27.02
N THR A 47 11.33 -19.31 -27.36
CA THR A 47 10.80 -18.84 -28.66
C THR A 47 10.55 -17.33 -28.71
N LYS A 48 10.60 -16.63 -27.56
CA LYS A 48 10.32 -15.19 -27.48
C LYS A 48 11.56 -14.34 -27.77
N VAL A 49 12.73 -14.95 -27.93
CA VAL A 49 13.98 -14.27 -28.32
C VAL A 49 14.46 -14.81 -29.66
N ASP A 50 15.24 -14.01 -30.39
CA ASP A 50 15.76 -14.38 -31.71
C ASP A 50 16.82 -15.49 -31.61
N GLY A 51 16.36 -16.74 -31.70
CA GLY A 51 17.21 -17.93 -31.67
C GLY A 51 18.18 -18.06 -32.86
N SER A 52 18.06 -17.22 -33.89
CA SER A 52 19.08 -17.15 -34.96
C SER A 52 20.32 -16.37 -34.51
N LEU A 53 20.15 -15.42 -33.59
CA LEU A 53 21.22 -14.57 -33.05
C LEU A 53 21.81 -15.11 -31.75
N PHE A 54 20.99 -15.73 -30.90
CA PHE A 54 21.39 -16.12 -29.55
C PHE A 54 21.10 -17.60 -29.26
N ASP A 55 22.05 -18.25 -28.59
CA ASP A 55 21.75 -19.40 -27.74
C ASP A 55 21.08 -18.89 -26.47
N VAL A 56 19.96 -19.50 -26.09
CA VAL A 56 19.13 -19.06 -24.97
C VAL A 56 19.08 -20.17 -23.93
N GLU A 57 19.40 -19.82 -22.70
CA GLU A 57 19.32 -20.70 -21.54
C GLU A 57 18.42 -20.04 -20.49
N GLU A 58 17.55 -20.84 -19.88
CA GLU A 58 16.83 -20.41 -18.69
C GLU A 58 17.61 -20.80 -17.47
N ALA A 59 17.82 -19.84 -16.59
CA ALA A 59 18.49 -20.07 -15.33
C ALA A 59 17.76 -19.32 -14.21
N GLU A 60 18.25 -19.51 -13.00
CA GLU A 60 17.88 -18.70 -11.86
C GLU A 60 19.12 -18.03 -11.29
N GLU A 61 19.12 -16.71 -11.25
CA GLU A 61 20.20 -15.92 -10.64
C GLU A 61 19.66 -15.14 -9.46
N TYR A 62 20.27 -15.34 -8.30
CA TYR A 62 19.88 -14.63 -7.08
C TYR A 62 18.38 -14.76 -6.74
N ALA A 63 17.79 -15.94 -6.97
CA ALA A 63 16.36 -16.23 -6.82
C ALA A 63 15.43 -15.42 -7.75
N VAL A 64 15.94 -14.98 -8.91
CA VAL A 64 15.16 -14.37 -9.99
C VAL A 64 15.29 -15.24 -11.23
N LYS A 65 14.17 -15.60 -11.86
CA LYS A 65 14.20 -16.28 -13.16
C LYS A 65 14.87 -15.37 -14.18
N VAL A 66 15.86 -15.89 -14.90
CA VAL A 66 16.58 -15.16 -15.94
C VAL A 66 16.60 -15.93 -17.26
N LEU A 67 16.68 -15.18 -18.35
CA LEU A 67 17.07 -15.72 -19.66
C LEU A 67 18.49 -15.26 -19.95
N LYS A 68 19.41 -16.22 -20.01
CA LYS A 68 20.79 -16.01 -20.42
C LYS A 68 20.86 -16.16 -21.93
N LEU A 69 21.33 -15.12 -22.59
CA LEU A 69 21.48 -15.01 -24.03
C LEU A 69 22.95 -14.96 -24.35
N LYS A 70 23.43 -15.87 -25.19
CA LYS A 70 24.80 -15.88 -25.68
C LYS A 70 24.79 -15.74 -27.20
N ALA A 71 25.47 -14.72 -27.73
CA ALA A 71 25.51 -14.52 -29.18
C ALA A 71 26.22 -15.71 -29.84
N LYS A 72 25.64 -16.23 -30.92
CA LYS A 72 26.22 -17.36 -31.67
C LYS A 72 27.51 -16.93 -32.39
N ASN A 73 28.41 -17.88 -32.62
CA ASN A 73 29.65 -17.59 -33.34
C ASN A 73 29.36 -17.10 -34.77
N GLY A 74 30.04 -16.03 -35.18
CA GLY A 74 29.93 -15.45 -36.53
C GLY A 74 28.73 -14.53 -36.77
N VAL A 75 27.84 -14.33 -35.77
CA VAL A 75 26.70 -13.41 -35.90
C VAL A 75 27.00 -12.04 -35.29
N THR A 76 26.35 -11.00 -35.82
CA THR A 76 26.50 -9.62 -35.34
C THR A 76 25.19 -9.15 -34.70
N ALA A 77 25.04 -9.38 -33.40
CA ALA A 77 23.81 -9.05 -32.68
C ALA A 77 23.77 -7.57 -32.27
N LYS A 78 23.28 -6.71 -33.18
CA LYS A 78 23.10 -5.26 -32.90
C LYS A 78 21.82 -4.93 -32.15
N LYS A 79 20.93 -5.88 -31.94
CA LYS A 79 19.66 -5.69 -31.24
C LYS A 79 19.37 -6.88 -30.33
N VAL A 80 18.78 -6.59 -29.18
CA VAL A 80 18.16 -7.60 -28.31
C VAL A 80 16.68 -7.30 -28.26
N LYS A 81 15.87 -8.28 -28.66
CA LYS A 81 14.42 -8.20 -28.67
C LYS A 81 13.82 -9.29 -27.81
N TYR A 82 12.65 -9.00 -27.26
CA TYR A 82 11.82 -9.98 -26.60
C TYR A 82 10.37 -9.83 -27.05
N ASN A 83 9.77 -10.91 -27.54
CA ASN A 83 8.43 -10.96 -28.10
C ASN A 83 8.21 -9.87 -29.17
N GLY A 84 9.17 -9.74 -30.10
CA GLY A 84 9.17 -8.73 -31.17
C GLY A 84 9.46 -7.30 -30.75
N LYS A 85 9.52 -6.98 -29.45
CA LYS A 85 9.80 -5.63 -28.93
C LYS A 85 11.28 -5.42 -28.61
N ASP A 86 11.79 -4.24 -28.93
CA ASP A 86 13.20 -3.88 -28.72
C ASP A 86 13.47 -3.64 -27.22
N ILE A 87 14.45 -4.36 -26.66
CA ILE A 87 15.01 -4.13 -25.32
C ILE A 87 16.22 -3.19 -25.43
N TRP A 88 17.07 -3.47 -26.41
CA TRP A 88 18.29 -2.73 -26.66
C TRP A 88 18.64 -2.75 -28.15
N SER A 89 19.26 -1.68 -28.61
CA SER A 89 19.87 -1.60 -29.95
C SER A 89 21.19 -0.83 -29.86
N ALA A 90 22.20 -1.30 -30.59
CA ALA A 90 23.47 -0.63 -30.76
C ALA A 90 23.29 0.73 -31.47
N ARG A 91 24.11 1.72 -31.10
CA ARG A 91 24.12 3.01 -31.82
C ARG A 91 24.68 2.84 -33.23
N ALA A 92 24.04 3.50 -34.20
CA ALA A 92 24.03 3.13 -35.61
C ALA A 92 25.38 3.06 -36.36
N VAL A 93 26.45 3.71 -35.89
CA VAL A 93 27.73 3.80 -36.64
C VAL A 93 28.96 3.28 -35.87
N VAL A 94 28.92 3.24 -34.52
CA VAL A 94 30.09 2.88 -33.66
C VAL A 94 29.71 1.88 -32.55
N GLY A 95 28.46 1.40 -32.52
CA GLY A 95 27.99 0.55 -31.42
C GLY A 95 28.57 -0.87 -31.48
N SER A 96 29.24 -1.26 -30.40
CA SER A 96 29.69 -2.64 -30.17
C SER A 96 28.50 -3.61 -30.19
N PRO A 97 28.54 -4.72 -30.95
CA PRO A 97 27.51 -5.75 -30.89
C PRO A 97 27.41 -6.38 -29.50
N CYS A 98 26.21 -6.89 -29.18
CA CYS A 98 25.95 -7.66 -27.97
C CYS A 98 26.62 -9.03 -28.08
N SER A 99 27.47 -9.38 -27.10
CA SER A 99 28.08 -10.70 -26.97
C SER A 99 27.26 -11.61 -26.07
N SER A 100 26.65 -11.07 -25.02
CA SER A 100 25.72 -11.79 -24.16
C SER A 100 24.74 -10.83 -23.50
N ALA A 101 23.59 -11.34 -23.07
CA ALA A 101 22.66 -10.58 -22.27
C ALA A 101 21.96 -11.47 -21.22
N VAL A 102 21.71 -10.93 -20.04
CA VAL A 102 20.88 -11.57 -19.01
C VAL A 102 19.62 -10.75 -18.87
N LEU A 103 18.48 -11.36 -19.19
CA LEU A 103 17.16 -10.74 -19.01
C LEU A 103 16.56 -11.22 -17.69
N TYR A 104 16.31 -10.31 -16.75
CA TYR A 104 15.67 -10.64 -15.48
C TYR A 104 14.15 -10.53 -15.64
N MET A 105 13.47 -11.63 -15.32
CA MET A 105 12.06 -11.81 -15.60
C MET A 105 11.21 -11.41 -14.40
N ASP A 106 10.19 -10.59 -14.67
CA ASP A 106 9.07 -10.35 -13.78
C ASP A 106 7.85 -11.10 -14.33
N GLY A 107 7.79 -12.41 -14.03
CA GLY A 107 6.73 -13.28 -14.54
C GLY A 107 7.02 -13.61 -15.99
N GLU A 108 6.12 -13.26 -16.92
CA GLU A 108 6.35 -13.51 -18.34
C GLU A 108 7.11 -12.41 -19.09
N LYS A 109 7.44 -11.29 -18.43
CA LYS A 109 8.03 -10.12 -19.08
C LYS A 109 9.41 -9.81 -18.49
N PRO A 110 10.43 -9.54 -19.32
CA PRO A 110 11.70 -9.02 -18.82
C PRO A 110 11.52 -7.58 -18.35
N THR A 111 12.06 -7.25 -17.18
CA THR A 111 11.99 -5.90 -16.58
C THR A 111 13.37 -5.29 -16.36
N LEU A 112 14.42 -6.10 -16.27
CA LEU A 112 15.81 -5.66 -16.32
C LEU A 112 16.57 -6.45 -17.38
N ALA A 113 17.60 -5.84 -17.95
CA ALA A 113 18.56 -6.53 -18.78
C ALA A 113 19.97 -6.03 -18.49
N VAL A 114 20.93 -6.94 -18.45
CA VAL A 114 22.37 -6.64 -18.45
C VAL A 114 22.91 -7.15 -19.77
N LEU A 115 23.58 -6.31 -20.54
CA LEU A 115 24.15 -6.70 -21.82
C LEU A 115 25.65 -6.49 -21.80
N GLU A 116 26.41 -7.51 -22.16
CA GLU A 116 27.81 -7.37 -22.49
C GLU A 116 27.95 -7.06 -23.98
N THR A 117 28.75 -6.06 -24.29
CA THR A 117 29.02 -5.63 -25.65
C THR A 117 30.51 -5.71 -25.94
N LYS A 118 30.88 -6.16 -27.14
CA LYS A 118 32.27 -6.33 -27.54
C LYS A 118 32.56 -5.62 -28.85
N GLY A 119 33.41 -4.59 -28.80
CA GLY A 119 33.75 -3.74 -29.94
C GLY A 119 34.93 -4.25 -30.77
N LEU A 120 35.18 -3.60 -31.90
CA LEU A 120 36.43 -3.76 -32.66
C LEU A 120 37.62 -3.36 -31.77
N LEU A 121 38.68 -4.17 -31.78
CA LEU A 121 39.84 -4.14 -30.86
C LEU A 121 39.60 -4.77 -29.48
N GLY A 122 38.48 -5.47 -29.26
CA GLY A 122 38.25 -6.25 -28.04
C GLY A 122 37.84 -5.44 -26.82
N LYS A 123 37.47 -4.16 -26.99
CA LYS A 123 36.92 -3.34 -25.92
C LYS A 123 35.56 -3.87 -25.48
N GLU A 124 35.46 -4.29 -24.22
CA GLU A 124 34.24 -4.79 -23.60
C GLU A 124 33.51 -3.67 -22.85
N GLY A 125 32.19 -3.78 -22.76
CA GLY A 125 31.38 -2.82 -22.03
C GLY A 125 30.02 -3.39 -21.66
N THR A 126 29.63 -3.15 -20.41
CA THR A 126 28.37 -3.59 -19.84
C THR A 126 27.31 -2.49 -19.94
N VAL A 127 26.11 -2.87 -20.38
CA VAL A 127 24.94 -1.98 -20.48
C VAL A 127 23.84 -2.47 -19.57
N TYR A 128 23.47 -1.65 -18.59
CA TYR A 128 22.33 -1.91 -17.72
C TYR A 128 21.07 -1.27 -18.27
N LYS A 129 20.02 -2.06 -18.44
CA LYS A 129 18.71 -1.64 -18.90
C LYS A 129 17.64 -1.98 -17.87
N TYR A 130 16.65 -1.12 -17.75
CA TYR A 130 15.44 -1.38 -16.98
C TYR A 130 14.21 -0.88 -17.74
N HIS A 131 13.08 -1.55 -17.53
CA HIS A 131 11.79 -1.14 -18.08
C HIS A 131 11.02 -0.33 -17.04
N ASP A 132 10.63 0.90 -17.36
CA ASP A 132 9.93 1.81 -16.43
C ASP A 132 8.40 1.64 -16.43
N GLY A 133 7.92 0.53 -16.99
CA GLY A 133 6.49 0.27 -17.23
C GLY A 133 6.00 0.75 -18.60
N LYS A 134 6.69 1.72 -19.23
CA LYS A 134 6.36 2.22 -20.58
C LYS A 134 7.43 1.89 -21.62
N LYS A 135 8.71 2.06 -21.28
CA LYS A 135 9.84 1.86 -22.20
C LYS A 135 11.11 1.40 -21.48
N TRP A 136 12.05 0.90 -22.27
CA TRP A 136 13.39 0.57 -21.80
C TRP A 136 14.27 1.82 -21.65
N LYS A 137 14.87 1.97 -20.48
CA LYS A 137 15.82 3.02 -20.12
C LYS A 137 17.19 2.43 -19.80
N THR A 138 18.23 3.22 -19.96
CA THR A 138 19.59 2.87 -19.49
C THR A 138 19.70 3.25 -18.02
N GLY A 139 20.32 2.40 -17.21
CA GLY A 139 20.65 2.67 -15.81
C GLY A 139 22.13 2.42 -15.52
N SER A 140 22.50 2.59 -14.26
CA SER A 140 23.80 2.19 -13.72
C SER A 140 23.78 0.76 -13.16
N GLU A 141 24.95 0.23 -12.81
CA GLU A 141 25.08 -1.04 -12.10
C GLU A 141 24.37 -1.00 -10.74
N ASP A 142 24.48 0.11 -10.01
CA ASP A 142 23.83 0.27 -8.70
C ASP A 142 22.31 0.32 -8.84
N ASP A 143 21.79 1.00 -9.86
CA ASP A 143 20.35 0.98 -10.17
C ASP A 143 19.88 -0.44 -10.45
N HIS A 144 20.68 -1.20 -11.21
CA HIS A 144 20.38 -2.58 -11.52
C HIS A 144 20.40 -3.45 -10.25
N LYS A 145 21.40 -3.31 -9.37
CA LYS A 145 21.45 -4.01 -8.06
C LYS A 145 20.23 -3.71 -7.20
N LYS A 146 19.85 -2.43 -7.07
CA LYS A 146 18.66 -2.00 -6.32
C LYS A 146 17.37 -2.56 -6.90
N ARG A 147 17.17 -2.44 -8.22
CA ARG A 147 15.96 -2.95 -8.90
C ARG A 147 15.89 -4.48 -8.86
N ARG A 148 17.02 -5.17 -8.95
CA ARG A 148 17.07 -6.64 -8.75
C ARG A 148 16.71 -7.02 -7.32
N ALA A 149 17.19 -6.28 -6.32
CA ALA A 149 16.77 -6.49 -4.93
C ALA A 149 15.26 -6.22 -4.73
N ALA A 150 14.70 -5.23 -5.42
CA ALA A 150 13.26 -5.00 -5.44
C ALA A 150 12.48 -6.16 -6.11
N LEU A 151 12.98 -6.73 -7.21
CA LEU A 151 12.39 -7.93 -7.83
C LEU A 151 12.33 -9.11 -6.85
N LYS A 152 13.34 -9.27 -5.98
CA LYS A 152 13.33 -10.28 -4.91
C LYS A 152 12.25 -10.02 -3.85
N LYS A 153 12.00 -8.76 -3.52
CA LYS A 153 11.17 -8.35 -2.36
C LYS A 153 9.67 -8.57 -2.57
N TYR A 154 9.23 -8.83 -3.80
CA TYR A 154 7.80 -8.85 -4.15
C TYR A 154 7.27 -10.15 -4.79
N LYS A 155 8.08 -11.21 -4.99
CA LYS A 155 7.67 -12.27 -5.93
C LYS A 155 7.49 -13.73 -5.52
N HIS A 156 7.55 -14.12 -4.24
CA HIS A 156 7.19 -15.50 -3.86
C HIS A 156 6.48 -15.58 -2.51
N ALA A 157 5.38 -14.84 -2.34
CA ALA A 157 4.36 -15.32 -1.42
C ALA A 157 3.88 -16.67 -1.98
N LEU A 158 4.12 -17.79 -1.30
CA LEU A 158 3.68 -19.10 -1.75
C LEU A 158 2.15 -19.21 -1.65
N PRO A 159 1.46 -19.87 -2.61
CA PRO A 159 0.03 -20.07 -2.52
C PRO A 159 -0.30 -20.91 -1.29
N ALA A 160 -1.37 -20.52 -0.59
CA ALA A 160 -1.93 -21.24 0.54
C ALA A 160 -3.44 -21.41 0.35
N THR A 161 -3.92 -22.63 0.61
CA THR A 161 -5.33 -22.90 0.81
C THR A 161 -5.69 -22.54 2.24
N LEU A 162 -6.66 -21.64 2.42
CA LEU A 162 -7.29 -21.37 3.70
C LEU A 162 -8.45 -22.36 3.89
N ASP A 163 -8.32 -23.28 4.84
CA ASP A 163 -9.43 -24.05 5.37
C ASP A 163 -10.02 -23.31 6.58
N LEU A 164 -11.31 -22.95 6.52
CA LEU A 164 -11.97 -22.18 7.57
C LEU A 164 -12.09 -22.94 8.91
N VAL A 165 -12.08 -24.27 8.87
CA VAL A 165 -12.19 -25.13 10.06
C VAL A 165 -10.82 -25.49 10.61
N THR A 166 -9.86 -25.76 9.72
CA THR A 166 -8.50 -26.21 10.09
C THR A 166 -7.41 -25.40 9.37
N PRO A 167 -7.29 -24.10 9.66
CA PRO A 167 -6.30 -23.24 9.01
C PRO A 167 -4.86 -23.69 9.32
N ASP A 168 -4.00 -23.69 8.31
CA ASP A 168 -2.57 -23.98 8.48
C ASP A 168 -1.88 -22.82 9.22
N SER A 169 -1.69 -22.98 10.53
CA SER A 169 -1.08 -21.96 11.40
C SER A 169 0.35 -21.59 11.04
N LYS A 170 1.03 -22.33 10.14
CA LYS A 170 2.34 -21.94 9.59
C LYS A 170 2.22 -20.97 8.42
N LYS A 171 1.06 -20.88 7.79
CA LYS A 171 0.81 -20.06 6.59
C LYS A 171 -0.18 -18.94 6.82
N ILE A 172 -1.14 -19.14 7.72
CA ILE A 172 -2.23 -18.22 8.01
C ILE A 172 -2.16 -17.81 9.47
N ASP A 173 -2.25 -16.51 9.72
CA ASP A 173 -2.55 -15.94 11.04
C ASP A 173 -4.06 -15.93 11.23
N VAL A 174 -4.50 -16.46 12.37
CA VAL A 174 -5.92 -16.55 12.75
C VAL A 174 -6.08 -15.72 14.01
N TYR A 175 -6.90 -14.69 13.92
CA TYR A 175 -7.42 -13.98 15.09
C TYR A 175 -8.82 -14.50 15.38
N THR A 176 -9.16 -14.66 16.65
CA THR A 176 -10.50 -15.08 17.08
C THR A 176 -10.90 -14.28 18.30
N GLU A 177 -12.12 -13.78 18.26
CA GLU A 177 -12.75 -13.04 19.33
C GLU A 177 -14.19 -13.54 19.49
N THR A 178 -14.71 -13.49 20.70
CA THR A 178 -16.13 -13.71 20.93
C THR A 178 -16.61 -12.58 21.81
N GLU A 179 -17.43 -11.72 21.22
CA GLU A 179 -17.98 -10.57 21.89
C GLU A 179 -19.50 -10.61 21.77
N SER A 180 -20.19 -10.52 22.92
CA SER A 180 -21.66 -10.49 22.99
C SER A 180 -22.33 -11.58 22.14
N GLU A 181 -21.81 -12.81 22.26
CA GLU A 181 -22.25 -14.03 21.58
C GLU A 181 -21.98 -14.07 20.07
N VAL A 182 -21.38 -13.02 19.50
CA VAL A 182 -20.88 -13.04 18.13
C VAL A 182 -19.46 -13.59 18.15
N SER A 183 -19.28 -14.76 17.52
CA SER A 183 -17.96 -15.27 17.21
C SER A 183 -17.42 -14.54 15.98
N PHE A 184 -16.25 -13.96 16.10
CA PHE A 184 -15.52 -13.29 15.03
C PHE A 184 -14.19 -14.01 14.82
N GLN A 185 -13.88 -14.34 13.57
CA GLN A 185 -12.55 -14.78 13.19
C GLN A 185 -12.04 -13.98 12.00
N GLU A 186 -10.76 -13.65 12.03
CA GLU A 186 -10.05 -13.00 10.94
C GLU A 186 -8.89 -13.90 10.52
N PHE A 187 -8.75 -14.11 9.21
CA PHE A 187 -7.70 -14.92 8.61
C PHE A 187 -6.88 -14.04 7.67
N SER A 188 -5.58 -13.93 7.97
CA SER A 188 -4.62 -13.16 7.21
C SER A 188 -3.43 -14.04 6.80
N PRO A 189 -2.94 -13.99 5.55
CA PRO A 189 -1.76 -14.75 5.18
C PRO A 189 -0.51 -14.20 5.87
N LYS A 190 0.34 -15.09 6.37
CA LYS A 190 1.69 -14.71 6.82
C LYS A 190 2.49 -14.17 5.65
N ARG A 191 3.47 -13.32 5.94
CA ARG A 191 4.28 -12.58 4.95
C ARG A 191 4.86 -13.41 3.78
N ALA A 192 5.17 -14.69 4.01
CA ALA A 192 5.71 -15.60 3.00
C ALA A 192 4.64 -16.31 2.15
N PHE A 193 3.35 -16.03 2.34
CA PHE A 193 2.23 -16.71 1.73
C PHE A 193 1.18 -15.73 1.17
N HIS A 194 0.32 -16.23 0.29
CA HIS A 194 -0.91 -15.56 -0.11
C HIS A 194 -2.03 -16.58 -0.17
N ILE A 195 -3.27 -16.18 0.14
CA ILE A 195 -4.41 -17.08 0.05
C ILE A 195 -4.80 -17.22 -1.43
N SER A 196 -4.68 -18.43 -1.97
CA SER A 196 -5.03 -18.76 -3.36
C SER A 196 -6.38 -19.48 -3.46
N SER A 197 -6.87 -20.05 -2.37
CA SER A 197 -8.20 -20.63 -2.28
C SER A 197 -8.72 -20.60 -0.83
N VAL A 198 -10.05 -20.56 -0.70
CA VAL A 198 -10.77 -20.62 0.58
C VAL A 198 -11.73 -21.80 0.52
N VAL A 199 -11.68 -22.67 1.50
CA VAL A 199 -12.48 -23.89 1.59
C VAL A 199 -13.14 -24.01 2.97
N ASP A 200 -14.31 -24.63 3.03
CA ASP A 200 -14.96 -25.06 4.27
C ASP A 200 -15.34 -26.53 4.13
N SER A 201 -14.84 -27.37 5.03
CA SER A 201 -15.18 -28.79 5.09
C SER A 201 -14.98 -29.52 3.75
N GLY A 202 -13.92 -29.13 3.01
CA GLY A 202 -13.58 -29.65 1.68
C GLY A 202 -14.32 -29.02 0.50
N ALA A 203 -15.31 -28.16 0.72
CA ALA A 203 -16.00 -27.43 -0.34
C ALA A 203 -15.30 -26.10 -0.65
N THR A 204 -14.98 -25.85 -1.92
CA THR A 204 -14.36 -24.60 -2.36
C THR A 204 -15.35 -23.45 -2.41
N LEU A 205 -15.10 -22.41 -1.61
CA LEU A 205 -15.85 -21.15 -1.58
C LEU A 205 -15.32 -20.16 -2.62
N TRP A 206 -13.99 -20.10 -2.73
CA TRP A 206 -13.30 -19.19 -3.62
C TRP A 206 -11.95 -19.77 -4.03
N GLU A 207 -11.56 -19.54 -5.28
CA GLU A 207 -10.26 -19.91 -5.80
C GLU A 207 -9.77 -18.85 -6.80
N ALA A 208 -8.47 -18.56 -6.76
CA ALA A 208 -7.84 -17.63 -7.67
C ALA A 208 -7.91 -18.15 -9.12
N SER A 209 -8.56 -17.40 -10.00
CA SER A 209 -8.80 -17.80 -11.39
C SER A 209 -7.70 -17.37 -12.37
N GLY A 210 -6.73 -16.56 -11.93
CA GLY A 210 -5.67 -16.03 -12.80
C GLY A 210 -4.46 -15.47 -12.06
N ALA A 211 -3.38 -15.25 -12.81
CA ALA A 211 -2.12 -14.75 -12.26
C ALA A 211 -2.29 -13.39 -11.58
N GLY A 212 -1.94 -13.33 -10.29
CA GLY A 212 -2.04 -12.11 -9.47
C GLY A 212 -3.32 -11.98 -8.66
N GLN A 213 -4.34 -12.83 -8.89
CA GLN A 213 -5.47 -12.92 -7.97
C GLN A 213 -5.05 -13.56 -6.66
N LYS A 214 -5.39 -12.90 -5.56
CA LYS A 214 -5.10 -13.39 -4.21
C LYS A 214 -6.15 -12.86 -3.24
N CYS A 215 -6.49 -13.67 -2.25
CA CYS A 215 -7.26 -13.20 -1.10
C CYS A 215 -6.29 -12.64 -0.05
N LYS A 216 -6.60 -11.42 0.41
CA LYS A 216 -5.80 -10.66 1.38
C LYS A 216 -6.27 -10.86 2.81
N LEU A 217 -7.58 -11.04 2.97
CA LEU A 217 -8.24 -11.10 4.27
C LEU A 217 -9.53 -11.91 4.13
N VAL A 218 -9.80 -12.76 5.10
CA VAL A 218 -11.12 -13.40 5.28
C VAL A 218 -11.61 -13.11 6.68
N GLU A 219 -12.89 -12.78 6.80
CA GLU A 219 -13.56 -12.58 8.10
C GLU A 219 -14.80 -13.45 8.16
N SER A 220 -14.96 -14.20 9.25
CA SER A 220 -16.16 -14.98 9.53
C SER A 220 -16.85 -14.49 10.79
N TYR A 221 -18.18 -14.48 10.73
CA TYR A 221 -19.04 -14.05 11.82
C TYR A 221 -20.09 -15.13 12.08
N ALA A 222 -20.27 -15.55 13.33
CA ALA A 222 -21.25 -16.56 13.67
C ALA A 222 -22.02 -16.21 14.94
N LYS A 223 -23.35 -16.33 14.89
CA LYS A 223 -24.26 -16.21 16.05
C LYS A 223 -25.59 -16.89 15.74
N ASP A 224 -26.17 -17.61 16.71
CA ASP A 224 -27.51 -18.21 16.64
C ASP A 224 -27.77 -19.04 15.36
N GLY A 225 -26.75 -19.76 14.88
CA GLY A 225 -26.83 -20.60 13.66
C GLY A 225 -26.75 -19.83 12.33
N VAL A 226 -26.57 -18.50 12.37
CA VAL A 226 -26.22 -17.69 11.20
C VAL A 226 -24.71 -17.58 11.10
N GLU A 227 -24.14 -17.89 9.93
CA GLU A 227 -22.73 -17.65 9.63
C GLU A 227 -22.62 -16.72 8.40
N LEU A 228 -21.83 -15.66 8.52
CA LEU A 228 -21.50 -14.74 7.44
C LEU A 228 -20.01 -14.79 7.17
N LEU A 229 -19.62 -14.65 5.90
CA LEU A 229 -18.24 -14.64 5.47
C LEU A 229 -17.97 -13.47 4.54
N TYR A 230 -16.87 -12.76 4.80
CA TYR A 230 -16.36 -11.68 3.97
C TYR A 230 -14.96 -12.05 3.46
N LEU A 231 -14.72 -11.86 2.16
CA LEU A 231 -13.42 -12.03 1.53
C LEU A 231 -12.98 -10.71 0.89
N GLU A 232 -11.78 -10.23 1.24
CA GLU A 232 -11.09 -9.19 0.50
C GLU A 232 -10.14 -9.82 -0.51
N THR A 233 -10.37 -9.57 -1.80
CA THR A 233 -9.59 -10.14 -2.90
C THR A 233 -8.92 -9.04 -3.71
N SER A 234 -7.72 -9.32 -4.22
CA SER A 234 -7.03 -8.46 -5.18
C SER A 234 -7.25 -8.98 -6.58
N GLU A 235 -7.66 -8.09 -7.49
CA GLU A 235 -7.75 -8.35 -8.92
C GLU A 235 -6.94 -7.29 -9.70
N SER A 236 -6.78 -7.48 -11.01
CA SER A 236 -6.00 -6.56 -11.86
C SER A 236 -6.53 -5.12 -11.91
N THR A 237 -7.79 -4.91 -11.48
CA THR A 237 -8.46 -3.61 -11.48
C THR A 237 -8.60 -3.01 -10.07
N GLY A 238 -7.99 -3.61 -9.05
CA GLY A 238 -8.06 -3.16 -7.66
C GLY A 238 -8.56 -4.24 -6.70
N THR A 239 -8.95 -3.81 -5.50
CA THR A 239 -9.53 -4.70 -4.47
C THR A 239 -11.01 -4.94 -4.75
N LYS A 240 -11.47 -6.18 -4.62
CA LYS A 240 -12.89 -6.57 -4.66
C LYS A 240 -13.28 -7.33 -3.40
N SER A 241 -14.51 -7.12 -2.97
CA SER A 241 -15.11 -7.83 -1.84
C SER A 241 -16.05 -8.93 -2.33
N LYS A 242 -16.09 -10.05 -1.61
CA LYS A 242 -17.10 -11.10 -1.79
C LYS A 242 -17.76 -11.39 -0.44
N TYR A 243 -19.05 -11.69 -0.47
CA TYR A 243 -19.86 -11.90 0.72
C TYR A 243 -20.63 -13.21 0.59
N PHE A 244 -20.70 -13.95 1.69
CA PHE A 244 -21.41 -15.22 1.74
C PHE A 244 -22.21 -15.35 3.03
N GLU A 245 -23.28 -16.13 2.97
CA GLU A 245 -24.06 -16.60 4.12
C GLU A 245 -24.13 -18.13 4.09
N LYS A 246 -23.98 -18.77 5.24
CA LYS A 246 -24.24 -20.19 5.42
C LYS A 246 -25.64 -20.38 5.98
N THR A 247 -26.47 -21.12 5.25
CA THR A 247 -27.81 -21.52 5.70
C THR A 247 -28.02 -23.00 5.44
N GLY A 248 -28.40 -23.76 6.46
CA GLY A 248 -28.57 -25.22 6.37
C GLY A 248 -27.26 -25.94 6.01
N GLY A 249 -26.11 -25.42 6.47
CA GLY A 249 -24.79 -25.99 6.19
C GLY A 249 -24.20 -25.67 4.82
N VAL A 250 -24.91 -24.91 3.97
CA VAL A 250 -24.47 -24.57 2.61
C VAL A 250 -24.22 -23.07 2.48
N TRP A 251 -23.06 -22.72 1.93
CA TRP A 251 -22.68 -21.34 1.63
C TRP A 251 -23.34 -20.83 0.36
N LYS A 252 -23.82 -19.59 0.42
CA LYS A 252 -24.48 -18.88 -0.68
C LYS A 252 -23.80 -17.53 -0.84
N ASN A 253 -23.48 -17.15 -2.08
CA ASN A 253 -23.02 -15.80 -2.35
C ASN A 253 -24.19 -14.82 -2.15
N ILE A 254 -23.92 -13.70 -1.48
CA ILE A 254 -24.91 -12.65 -1.23
C ILE A 254 -24.33 -11.30 -1.63
N SER A 255 -25.20 -10.32 -1.83
CA SER A 255 -24.78 -8.95 -2.09
C SER A 255 -24.19 -8.29 -0.83
N GLU A 256 -23.40 -7.23 -1.02
CA GLU A 256 -22.91 -6.39 0.08
C GLU A 256 -24.06 -5.82 0.93
N LYS A 257 -25.16 -5.44 0.29
CA LYS A 257 -26.34 -4.91 0.97
C LYS A 257 -26.94 -5.96 1.91
N GLU A 258 -27.17 -7.17 1.41
CA GLU A 258 -27.70 -8.28 2.22
C GLU A 258 -26.75 -8.65 3.36
N PHE A 259 -25.43 -8.68 3.09
CA PHE A 259 -24.43 -8.90 4.13
C PHE A 259 -24.51 -7.85 5.23
N ASN A 260 -24.58 -6.57 4.87
CA ASN A 260 -24.67 -5.47 5.84
C ASN A 260 -25.98 -5.51 6.66
N GLU A 261 -27.11 -5.84 6.03
CA GLU A 261 -28.40 -6.00 6.72
C GLU A 261 -28.35 -7.17 7.72
N LYS A 262 -27.79 -8.30 7.32
CA LYS A 262 -27.62 -9.48 8.19
C LYS A 262 -26.61 -9.23 9.30
N ALA A 263 -25.47 -8.59 9.00
CA ALA A 263 -24.47 -8.21 9.99
C ALA A 263 -25.06 -7.28 11.06
N LYS A 264 -25.89 -6.32 10.66
CA LYS A 264 -26.59 -5.44 11.59
C LYS A 264 -27.57 -6.21 12.49
N ALA A 265 -28.30 -7.17 11.93
CA ALA A 265 -29.18 -8.04 12.72
C ALA A 265 -28.40 -8.96 13.67
N LEU A 266 -27.24 -9.46 13.23
CA LEU A 266 -26.34 -10.32 13.99
C LEU A 266 -25.74 -9.60 15.19
N ILE A 267 -25.44 -8.30 15.05
CA ILE A 267 -25.06 -7.43 16.15
C ILE A 267 -26.26 -7.17 17.07
N GLY A 268 -27.37 -6.64 16.55
CA GLY A 268 -28.55 -6.36 17.36
C GLY A 268 -28.23 -5.49 18.60
N GLU A 269 -28.59 -5.96 19.79
CA GLU A 269 -28.30 -5.29 21.07
C GLU A 269 -26.80 -5.28 21.44
N SER A 270 -25.97 -6.18 20.89
CA SER A 270 -24.53 -6.20 21.21
C SER A 270 -23.82 -4.93 20.76
N GLY A 271 -24.35 -4.27 19.74
CA GLY A 271 -23.80 -3.01 19.22
C GLY A 271 -23.90 -1.85 20.21
N LYS A 272 -24.64 -1.98 21.32
CA LYS A 272 -24.85 -0.88 22.28
C LYS A 272 -23.70 -0.68 23.27
N ASN A 273 -22.82 -1.66 23.45
CA ASN A 273 -21.70 -1.60 24.40
C ASN A 273 -20.46 -2.30 23.83
N ALA A 274 -20.08 -1.98 22.60
CA ALA A 274 -19.01 -2.68 21.90
C ALA A 274 -17.61 -2.32 22.44
N SER A 275 -16.75 -3.32 22.52
CA SER A 275 -15.31 -3.27 22.77
C SER A 275 -14.59 -3.40 21.43
N LEU A 276 -14.11 -2.28 20.89
CA LEU A 276 -13.52 -2.27 19.57
C LEU A 276 -12.03 -2.63 19.63
N ASN A 277 -11.65 -3.74 18.99
CA ASN A 277 -10.26 -4.10 18.80
C ASN A 277 -9.61 -3.30 17.66
N ILE A 278 -8.58 -2.54 17.99
CA ILE A 278 -7.85 -1.67 17.07
C ILE A 278 -6.93 -2.46 16.12
N SER A 279 -6.42 -3.62 16.54
CA SER A 279 -5.52 -4.42 15.69
C SER A 279 -6.25 -5.32 14.71
N HIS A 280 -7.51 -5.67 15.04
CA HIS A 280 -8.38 -6.51 14.21
C HIS A 280 -9.77 -5.85 14.16
N PRO A 281 -9.89 -4.71 13.45
CA PRO A 281 -11.13 -3.94 13.42
C PRO A 281 -12.24 -4.70 12.68
N SER A 282 -13.16 -5.28 13.45
CA SER A 282 -14.32 -6.01 12.94
C SER A 282 -15.19 -5.14 12.02
N ARG A 283 -15.42 -5.60 10.78
CA ARG A 283 -16.19 -4.86 9.76
C ARG A 283 -17.67 -4.75 10.08
N ILE A 284 -18.20 -5.59 10.97
CA ILE A 284 -19.59 -5.45 11.41
C ILE A 284 -19.71 -4.29 12.42
N LEU A 285 -18.67 -4.00 13.20
CA LEU A 285 -18.65 -2.94 14.22
C LEU A 285 -18.17 -1.59 13.68
N CYS A 286 -17.22 -1.57 12.75
CA CYS A 286 -16.57 -0.35 12.29
C CYS A 286 -16.19 -0.38 10.80
N GLN A 287 -15.83 0.78 10.28
CA GLN A 287 -15.09 0.96 9.04
C GLN A 287 -13.62 1.17 9.40
N SER A 288 -12.72 0.56 8.65
CA SER A 288 -11.28 0.71 8.81
C SER A 288 -10.62 1.06 7.48
N PHE A 289 -9.65 1.98 7.53
CA PHE A 289 -8.96 2.48 6.34
C PHE A 289 -7.47 2.63 6.59
N ASP A 290 -6.67 1.91 5.79
CA ASP A 290 -5.21 1.99 5.84
C ASP A 290 -4.69 3.02 4.84
N TYR A 291 -3.85 3.93 5.32
CA TYR A 291 -3.19 4.94 4.49
C TYR A 291 -1.81 5.31 5.02
N THR A 292 -1.03 5.99 4.19
CA THR A 292 0.26 6.54 4.59
C THR A 292 0.21 8.05 4.59
N PHE A 293 0.74 8.68 5.64
CA PHE A 293 0.88 10.12 5.69
C PHE A 293 2.15 10.52 6.43
N ASP A 294 2.95 11.40 5.82
CA ASP A 294 4.17 11.94 6.43
C ASP A 294 5.13 10.83 6.94
N GLY A 295 5.30 9.80 6.10
CA GLY A 295 6.13 8.61 6.36
C GLY A 295 5.56 7.64 7.40
N ASN A 296 4.34 7.83 7.89
CA ASN A 296 3.70 6.93 8.86
C ASN A 296 2.65 6.06 8.18
N ALA A 297 2.65 4.76 8.52
CA ALA A 297 1.50 3.89 8.27
C ALA A 297 0.42 4.17 9.33
N VAL A 298 -0.80 4.46 8.88
CA VAL A 298 -1.91 4.85 9.74
C VAL A 298 -3.15 4.06 9.35
N GLN A 299 -3.86 3.55 10.35
CA GLN A 299 -5.19 2.98 10.21
C GLN A 299 -6.22 3.90 10.88
N LEU A 300 -7.18 4.39 10.12
CA LEU A 300 -8.35 5.12 10.63
C LEU A 300 -9.47 4.12 10.92
N ILE A 301 -10.05 4.20 12.11
CA ILE A 301 -11.11 3.31 12.58
C ILE A 301 -12.30 4.16 12.99
N VAL A 302 -13.46 3.92 12.38
CA VAL A 302 -14.69 4.71 12.55
C VAL A 302 -15.85 3.76 12.86
N PRO A 303 -16.56 3.89 13.98
CA PRO A 303 -17.67 3.02 14.32
C PRO A 303 -18.78 3.12 13.26
N LYS A 304 -19.44 2.00 12.96
CA LYS A 304 -20.59 2.00 12.06
C LYS A 304 -21.79 2.68 12.75
N ARG A 305 -22.68 3.26 11.94
CA ARG A 305 -23.90 3.91 12.44
C ARG A 305 -24.73 2.93 13.28
N GLY A 306 -25.04 3.33 14.52
CA GLY A 306 -25.80 2.50 15.46
C GLY A 306 -24.94 1.61 16.35
N VAL A 307 -23.61 1.62 16.19
CA VAL A 307 -22.66 1.01 17.12
C VAL A 307 -22.22 2.05 18.14
N THR A 308 -22.34 1.72 19.41
CA THR A 308 -21.86 2.49 20.55
C THR A 308 -20.68 1.76 21.15
N VAL A 309 -19.49 2.35 20.99
CA VAL A 309 -18.23 1.81 21.51
C VAL A 309 -18.03 2.32 22.93
N THR A 310 -17.80 1.43 23.89
CA THR A 310 -17.52 1.78 25.29
C THR A 310 -16.08 1.47 25.69
N LYS A 311 -15.37 0.68 24.90
CA LYS A 311 -13.99 0.27 25.15
C LYS A 311 -13.19 0.14 23.85
N LEU A 312 -11.92 0.48 23.91
CA LEU A 312 -10.92 0.27 22.87
C LEU A 312 -9.82 -0.66 23.39
N VAL A 313 -9.51 -1.70 22.64
CA VAL A 313 -8.49 -2.71 22.99
C VAL A 313 -7.52 -2.95 21.85
N VAL A 314 -6.34 -3.48 22.18
CA VAL A 314 -5.38 -4.04 21.22
C VAL A 314 -5.13 -5.48 21.64
N GLY A 315 -5.70 -6.43 20.90
CA GLY A 315 -5.79 -7.81 21.36
C GLY A 315 -6.57 -7.86 22.68
N THR A 316 -5.96 -8.38 23.75
CA THR A 316 -6.57 -8.42 25.09
C THR A 316 -6.23 -7.21 25.96
N GLU A 317 -5.36 -6.31 25.48
CA GLU A 317 -4.88 -5.17 26.26
C GLU A 317 -5.82 -3.98 26.11
N GLU A 318 -6.30 -3.45 27.23
CA GLU A 318 -7.12 -2.24 27.23
C GLU A 318 -6.27 -1.01 26.85
N VAL A 319 -6.73 -0.27 25.84
CA VAL A 319 -6.17 1.03 25.46
C VAL A 319 -6.94 2.14 26.16
N TYR A 320 -8.28 2.06 26.10
CA TYR A 320 -9.14 3.08 26.67
C TYR A 320 -10.55 2.56 26.96
N THR A 321 -11.08 2.88 28.15
CA THR A 321 -12.51 2.70 28.48
C THR A 321 -13.17 4.07 28.57
N LEU A 322 -14.30 4.25 27.88
CA LEU A 322 -15.02 5.52 27.85
C LEU A 322 -15.68 5.82 29.20
N SER A 323 -15.64 7.09 29.58
CA SER A 323 -16.33 7.62 30.76
C SER A 323 -17.78 7.95 30.43
N SER A 324 -18.63 8.03 31.46
CA SER A 324 -20.02 8.47 31.30
C SER A 324 -20.10 9.84 30.61
N GLY A 325 -20.87 9.92 29.52
CA GLY A 325 -21.06 11.15 28.74
C GLY A 325 -20.02 11.37 27.63
N GLU A 326 -19.05 10.48 27.48
CA GLU A 326 -18.19 10.44 26.29
C GLU A 326 -18.82 9.58 25.20
N THR A 327 -18.70 10.03 23.95
CA THR A 327 -19.06 9.25 22.76
C THR A 327 -17.82 9.03 21.91
N PHE A 328 -17.56 7.80 21.48
CA PHE A 328 -16.44 7.49 20.60
C PHE A 328 -16.76 7.90 19.17
N GLU A 329 -15.89 8.72 18.57
CA GLU A 329 -16.05 9.22 17.20
C GLU A 329 -15.18 8.45 16.21
N TYR A 330 -13.87 8.41 16.44
CA TYR A 330 -12.94 7.60 15.65
C TYR A 330 -11.58 7.49 16.34
N ALA A 331 -10.79 6.51 15.91
CA ALA A 331 -9.40 6.35 16.30
C ALA A 331 -8.46 6.39 15.09
N LYS A 332 -7.24 6.89 15.30
CA LYS A 332 -6.12 6.75 14.36
C LYS A 332 -5.01 5.96 15.02
N ALA A 333 -4.77 4.75 14.54
CA ALA A 333 -3.66 3.90 14.97
C ALA A 333 -2.45 4.12 14.07
N TYR A 334 -1.31 4.45 14.66
CA TYR A 334 -0.01 4.56 13.99
C TYR A 334 0.73 3.25 14.18
N LEU A 335 1.12 2.64 13.06
CA LEU A 335 1.64 1.29 13.02
C LEU A 335 3.18 1.30 12.95
N ASN A 336 3.80 0.27 13.52
CA ASN A 336 5.21 -0.01 13.33
C ASN A 336 5.46 -0.77 12.00
N LYS A 337 6.72 -1.11 11.73
CA LYS A 337 7.14 -1.81 10.49
C LYS A 337 6.54 -3.21 10.33
N ASP A 338 6.09 -3.80 11.43
CA ASP A 338 5.43 -5.11 11.45
C ASP A 338 3.90 -4.98 11.36
N GLY A 339 3.37 -3.77 11.15
CA GLY A 339 1.94 -3.50 11.04
C GLY A 339 1.21 -3.43 12.39
N ARG A 340 1.92 -3.41 13.52
CA ARG A 340 1.30 -3.40 14.85
C ARG A 340 1.09 -1.97 15.37
N PRO A 341 -0.05 -1.64 16.00
CA PRO A 341 -0.27 -0.34 16.62
C PRO A 341 0.75 -0.04 17.74
N GLU A 342 1.35 1.15 17.68
CA GLU A 342 2.31 1.66 18.68
C GLU A 342 1.87 2.99 19.30
N LEU A 343 0.97 3.70 18.64
CA LEU A 343 0.34 4.93 19.09
C LEU A 343 -1.10 4.97 18.59
N VAL A 344 -2.05 5.19 19.47
CA VAL A 344 -3.47 5.35 19.16
C VAL A 344 -3.90 6.75 19.56
N LEU A 345 -4.49 7.49 18.62
CA LEU A 345 -5.17 8.74 18.91
C LEU A 345 -6.67 8.50 18.89
N VAL A 346 -7.32 8.75 20.02
CA VAL A 346 -8.76 8.57 20.21
C VAL A 346 -9.42 9.94 20.15
N THR A 347 -10.41 10.09 19.27
CA THR A 347 -11.28 11.27 19.21
C THR A 347 -12.63 10.92 19.82
N LEU A 348 -13.07 11.75 20.76
CA LEU A 348 -14.30 11.58 21.51
C LEU A 348 -15.13 12.84 21.40
N ASP A 349 -16.44 12.71 21.23
CA ASP A 349 -17.39 13.79 21.48
C ASP A 349 -17.80 13.80 22.95
N ASN A 350 -18.03 14.98 23.51
CA ASN A 350 -18.55 15.18 24.85
C ASN A 350 -19.36 16.47 24.91
N SER A 351 -20.05 16.71 26.04
CA SER A 351 -20.91 17.90 26.22
C SER A 351 -20.19 19.26 26.07
N SER A 352 -18.86 19.29 26.14
CA SER A 352 -18.01 20.47 25.95
C SER A 352 -17.33 20.55 24.57
N GLY A 353 -17.61 19.60 23.68
CA GLY A 353 -17.06 19.48 22.33
C GLY A 353 -15.98 18.39 22.20
N ASP A 354 -15.44 18.24 20.98
CA ASP A 354 -14.49 17.17 20.68
C ASP A 354 -13.23 17.22 21.56
N SER A 355 -12.87 16.07 22.11
CA SER A 355 -11.62 15.86 22.84
C SER A 355 -10.75 14.81 22.15
N LYS A 356 -9.43 14.95 22.28
CA LYS A 356 -8.44 14.02 21.72
C LYS A 356 -7.56 13.47 22.82
N LYS A 357 -7.46 12.15 22.90
CA LYS A 357 -6.57 11.44 23.81
C LYS A 357 -5.56 10.64 23.00
N ALA A 358 -4.34 10.50 23.51
CA ALA A 358 -3.29 9.75 22.86
C ALA A 358 -2.77 8.68 23.81
N TYR A 359 -2.55 7.47 23.30
CA TYR A 359 -2.03 6.33 24.05
C TYR A 359 -0.90 5.70 23.26
N SER A 360 0.21 5.38 23.91
CA SER A 360 1.35 4.73 23.27
C SER A 360 1.81 3.55 24.08
N ARG A 361 2.43 2.59 23.39
CA ARG A 361 3.05 1.45 24.06
C ARG A 361 4.26 1.90 24.88
N SER A 362 4.27 1.53 26.16
CA SER A 362 5.38 1.75 27.07
C SER A 362 6.50 0.73 26.81
N GLU A 363 7.68 0.95 27.42
CA GLU A 363 8.80 0.01 27.35
C GLU A 363 8.46 -1.37 27.92
N CYS A 364 7.56 -1.44 28.90
CA CYS A 364 7.08 -2.71 29.46
C CYS A 364 5.92 -3.33 28.67
N GLY A 365 5.60 -2.78 27.50
CA GLY A 365 4.62 -3.34 26.57
C GLY A 365 3.16 -2.94 26.80
N LYS A 366 2.84 -2.17 27.85
CA LYS A 366 1.47 -1.74 28.20
C LYS A 366 1.07 -0.44 27.51
N TRP A 367 -0.23 -0.24 27.32
CA TRP A 367 -0.78 1.04 26.85
C TRP A 367 -0.83 2.07 27.97
N VAL A 368 -0.26 3.24 27.73
CA VAL A 368 -0.24 4.37 28.66
C VAL A 368 -0.56 5.68 27.93
N ALA A 369 -1.09 6.66 28.65
CA ALA A 369 -1.35 7.99 28.09
C ALA A 369 -0.05 8.59 27.52
N CYS A 370 -0.12 9.07 26.29
CA CYS A 370 1.00 9.62 25.54
C CYS A 370 0.97 11.14 25.56
N THR A 371 1.85 11.74 26.34
CA THR A 371 1.95 13.21 26.44
C THR A 371 2.62 13.85 25.23
N ASN A 372 3.50 13.11 24.53
CA ASN A 372 4.21 13.59 23.35
C ASN A 372 3.98 12.70 22.13
N SER A 373 2.73 12.68 21.66
CA SER A 373 2.34 11.93 20.45
C SER A 373 3.14 12.35 19.21
N ASP A 374 3.68 13.57 19.22
CA ASP A 374 4.41 14.13 18.10
C ASP A 374 5.79 13.50 17.91
N ALA A 375 6.52 13.30 19.01
CA ALA A 375 7.77 12.57 19.01
C ALA A 375 7.55 11.11 18.62
N LYS A 376 6.51 10.46 19.16
CA LYS A 376 6.20 9.05 18.84
C LYS A 376 5.85 8.87 17.35
N LYS A 377 5.07 9.77 16.75
CA LYS A 377 4.84 9.77 15.28
C LYS A 377 6.12 9.93 14.48
N LYS A 378 7.09 10.72 14.95
CA LYS A 378 8.37 10.86 14.25
C LYS A 378 9.21 9.58 14.33
N SER A 379 9.20 8.90 15.48
CA SER A 379 9.95 7.64 15.65
C SER A 379 9.35 6.47 14.86
N LEU A 380 8.05 6.52 14.55
CA LEU A 380 7.34 5.48 13.78
C LEU A 380 7.44 5.65 12.26
N ARG A 381 8.10 6.71 11.77
CA ARG A 381 8.24 6.92 10.32
C ARG A 381 9.07 5.81 9.68
N ASP A 382 8.54 5.27 8.60
CA ASP A 382 9.23 4.34 7.71
C ASP A 382 9.20 4.90 6.27
N PRO A 383 10.14 5.82 5.95
CA PRO A 383 10.17 6.42 4.62
C PRO A 383 10.48 5.37 3.55
N ALA A 384 9.86 5.51 2.39
CA ALA A 384 10.04 4.61 1.26
C ALA A 384 10.94 5.24 0.20
N ASP A 385 11.69 4.38 -0.50
CA ASP A 385 12.44 4.77 -1.69
C ASP A 385 11.46 5.23 -2.79
N TYR A 386 11.88 6.23 -3.57
CA TYR A 386 11.14 6.67 -4.73
C TYR A 386 10.91 5.55 -5.75
N ILE A 387 9.67 5.44 -6.22
CA ILE A 387 9.21 4.49 -7.24
C ILE A 387 8.90 5.26 -8.53
N SER A 388 7.90 6.15 -8.48
CA SER A 388 7.51 6.95 -9.63
C SER A 388 6.66 8.18 -9.26
N ASP A 389 6.72 9.18 -10.13
CA ASP A 389 5.76 10.27 -10.17
C ASP A 389 4.42 9.79 -10.77
N PHE A 390 3.30 10.37 -10.33
CA PHE A 390 1.97 10.13 -10.91
C PHE A 390 1.08 11.37 -10.89
N GLU A 391 0.00 11.30 -11.68
CA GLU A 391 -1.08 12.28 -11.71
C GLU A 391 -2.25 11.76 -10.86
N LEU A 392 -2.75 12.61 -9.95
CA LEU A 392 -3.92 12.31 -9.13
C LEU A 392 -5.13 13.07 -9.68
N ASP A 393 -6.14 12.34 -10.11
CA ASP A 393 -7.46 12.89 -10.47
C ASP A 393 -8.44 12.65 -9.32
N LEU A 394 -8.92 13.73 -8.72
CA LEU A 394 -9.86 13.74 -7.59
C LEU A 394 -11.28 13.35 -8.01
N ALA A 395 -11.60 13.37 -9.31
CA ALA A 395 -12.88 12.88 -9.82
C ALA A 395 -12.97 11.35 -9.80
N LEU A 396 -11.84 10.65 -9.68
CA LEU A 396 -11.81 9.20 -9.53
C LEU A 396 -12.10 8.82 -8.08
N ALA A 397 -13.11 7.97 -7.86
CA ALA A 397 -13.53 7.58 -6.52
C ALA A 397 -12.63 6.50 -5.88
N ASN A 398 -11.84 5.79 -6.68
CA ASN A 398 -11.23 4.52 -6.26
C ASN A 398 -9.73 4.62 -6.02
N SER A 399 -9.24 3.83 -5.07
CA SER A 399 -7.82 3.66 -4.80
C SER A 399 -7.12 3.11 -6.05
N THR A 400 -5.90 3.59 -6.31
CA THR A 400 -5.03 3.11 -7.39
C THR A 400 -3.82 2.37 -6.81
N ASP A 401 -2.90 1.88 -7.65
CA ASP A 401 -1.64 1.31 -7.17
C ASP A 401 -0.74 2.36 -6.49
N GLU A 402 -0.93 3.63 -6.83
CA GLU A 402 -0.14 4.78 -6.38
C GLU A 402 -0.82 5.60 -5.26
N CYS A 403 -2.13 5.50 -5.07
CA CYS A 403 -2.89 6.32 -4.12
C CYS A 403 -3.93 5.50 -3.35
N SER A 404 -3.97 5.67 -2.03
CA SER A 404 -5.09 5.24 -1.20
C SER A 404 -6.16 6.32 -1.22
N SER A 405 -7.37 5.97 -1.64
CA SER A 405 -8.56 6.82 -1.53
C SER A 405 -9.71 6.10 -0.84
N PHE A 406 -10.45 6.86 -0.03
CA PHE A 406 -11.63 6.39 0.69
C PHE A 406 -12.51 7.57 1.09
N GLU A 407 -13.77 7.30 1.35
CA GLU A 407 -14.77 8.28 1.82
C GLU A 407 -15.35 7.80 3.14
N VAL A 408 -15.46 8.71 4.11
CA VAL A 408 -16.09 8.42 5.41
C VAL A 408 -16.66 9.68 6.05
N ASP A 409 -17.77 9.52 6.77
CA ASP A 409 -18.35 10.57 7.60
C ASP A 409 -17.61 10.65 8.94
N LEU A 410 -17.00 11.80 9.24
CA LEU A 410 -16.43 12.12 10.55
C LEU A 410 -17.15 13.34 11.12
N LEU A 411 -17.70 13.23 12.33
CA LEU A 411 -18.34 14.37 13.03
C LEU A 411 -19.42 15.07 12.17
N GLY A 412 -20.18 14.29 11.39
CA GLY A 412 -21.22 14.79 10.47
C GLY A 412 -20.68 15.55 9.26
N VAL A 413 -19.43 15.32 8.86
CA VAL A 413 -18.81 15.82 7.64
C VAL A 413 -18.33 14.65 6.79
N THR A 414 -18.92 14.49 5.61
CA THR A 414 -18.47 13.50 4.64
C THR A 414 -17.11 13.93 4.10
N THR A 415 -16.09 13.12 4.30
CA THR A 415 -14.72 13.47 3.89
C THR A 415 -14.17 12.41 2.93
N LYS A 416 -13.78 12.84 1.73
CA LYS A 416 -13.01 12.03 0.79
C LYS A 416 -11.53 12.27 1.03
N TYR A 417 -10.77 11.20 1.18
CA TYR A 417 -9.34 11.21 1.44
C TYR A 417 -8.59 10.69 0.23
N PHE A 418 -7.47 11.33 -0.07
CA PHE A 418 -6.51 10.89 -1.07
C PHE A 418 -5.11 10.99 -0.50
N TYR A 419 -4.44 9.85 -0.37
CA TYR A 419 -3.10 9.71 0.20
C TYR A 419 -2.20 8.93 -0.75
N PRO A 420 -1.18 9.56 -1.36
CA PRO A 420 -0.15 8.85 -2.10
C PRO A 420 0.47 7.73 -1.26
N LYS A 421 0.59 6.55 -1.86
CA LYS A 421 1.21 5.37 -1.26
C LYS A 421 2.73 5.54 -1.17
N PRO A 422 3.41 4.82 -0.25
CA PRO A 422 4.86 4.94 -0.08
C PRO A 422 5.63 4.78 -1.39
N GLY A 423 6.55 5.70 -1.66
CA GLY A 423 7.39 5.72 -2.86
C GLY A 423 6.79 6.42 -4.09
N TYR A 424 5.50 6.74 -4.07
CA TYR A 424 4.83 7.46 -5.17
C TYR A 424 4.70 8.96 -4.87
N LEU A 425 4.98 9.79 -5.87
CA LEU A 425 4.89 11.25 -5.75
C LEU A 425 3.77 11.80 -6.64
N ALA A 426 2.75 12.38 -6.02
CA ALA A 426 1.68 13.08 -6.76
C ALA A 426 2.21 14.44 -7.25
N LYS A 427 2.47 14.55 -8.56
CA LYS A 427 3.09 15.72 -9.20
C LYS A 427 2.11 16.60 -9.95
N GLU A 428 0.90 16.13 -10.18
CA GLU A 428 -0.18 16.87 -10.83
C GLU A 428 -1.49 16.47 -10.18
N ILE A 429 -2.32 17.45 -9.82
CA ILE A 429 -3.63 17.26 -9.20
C ILE A 429 -4.69 17.83 -10.13
N ARG A 430 -5.72 17.03 -10.42
CA ARG A 430 -6.84 17.39 -11.28
C ARG A 430 -8.18 17.09 -10.59
N ASP A 431 -9.23 17.77 -11.03
CA ASP A 431 -10.63 17.42 -10.79
C ASP A 431 -11.27 17.25 -12.17
N GLY A 432 -11.26 16.01 -12.67
CA GLY A 432 -11.59 15.68 -14.07
C GLY A 432 -10.65 16.41 -15.04
N GLU A 433 -11.23 17.17 -15.97
CA GLU A 433 -10.43 17.93 -16.94
C GLU A 433 -9.70 19.13 -16.32
N LYS A 434 -10.15 19.61 -15.16
CA LYS A 434 -9.62 20.80 -14.52
C LYS A 434 -8.32 20.51 -13.80
N LYS A 435 -7.24 21.14 -14.24
CA LYS A 435 -5.97 21.13 -13.52
C LYS A 435 -6.00 22.07 -12.32
N LEU A 436 -5.78 21.53 -11.13
CA LEU A 436 -5.74 22.29 -9.88
C LEU A 436 -4.31 22.68 -9.49
N TRP A 437 -3.36 21.76 -9.69
CA TRP A 437 -1.96 22.01 -9.35
C TRP A 437 -1.00 21.14 -10.17
N LYS A 438 0.21 21.64 -10.40
CA LYS A 438 1.32 20.89 -11.01
C LYS A 438 2.65 21.30 -10.42
N SER A 439 3.51 20.31 -10.15
CA SER A 439 4.87 20.50 -9.69
C SER A 439 5.71 21.25 -10.72
N VAL A 440 6.51 22.21 -10.26
CA VAL A 440 7.42 23.01 -11.09
C VAL A 440 8.87 22.52 -11.03
N LYS A 441 9.19 21.57 -10.14
CA LYS A 441 10.54 21.03 -9.95
C LYS A 441 10.67 19.59 -10.44
N ALA A 442 11.72 19.33 -11.22
CA ALA A 442 12.08 17.98 -11.67
C ALA A 442 12.50 17.11 -10.48
N THR A 443 12.08 15.83 -10.50
CA THR A 443 12.40 14.86 -9.46
C THR A 443 13.86 14.39 -9.61
N SER A 444 14.66 14.46 -8.55
CA SER A 444 15.99 13.81 -8.50
C SER A 444 15.81 12.32 -8.20
N ASP A 445 16.57 11.45 -8.86
CA ASP A 445 16.50 9.98 -8.68
C ASP A 445 16.97 9.49 -7.28
N THR A 446 17.34 10.41 -6.38
CA THR A 446 17.86 10.14 -5.02
C THR A 446 16.86 10.42 -3.89
N VAL A 447 15.59 10.72 -4.18
CA VAL A 447 14.61 11.17 -3.17
C VAL A 447 14.11 10.02 -2.30
N LEU A 448 14.27 10.14 -0.97
CA LEU A 448 13.57 9.33 0.02
C LEU A 448 12.22 9.98 0.37
N VAL A 449 11.12 9.30 0.10
CA VAL A 449 9.76 9.80 0.36
C VAL A 449 9.46 9.71 1.86
N GLY A 450 9.36 10.85 2.54
CA GLY A 450 9.00 10.94 3.97
C GLY A 450 10.09 11.43 4.94
N ARG A 451 11.26 11.87 4.45
CA ARG A 451 12.26 12.64 5.23
C ARG A 451 12.23 14.14 4.88
N LYS A 452 12.70 14.99 5.80
CA LYS A 452 13.02 16.40 5.50
C LYS A 452 14.23 16.42 4.55
N SER A 453 14.10 17.20 3.45
CA SER A 453 14.95 17.30 2.25
C SER A 453 14.86 16.04 1.37
N ASP A 454 14.62 16.09 0.05
CA ASP A 454 15.40 16.81 -0.96
C ASP A 454 14.53 17.29 -2.17
N GLY A 455 14.42 18.60 -2.35
CA GLY A 455 14.25 19.28 -3.65
C GLY A 455 12.92 19.22 -4.41
N CYS A 456 12.03 18.26 -4.15
CA CYS A 456 10.96 17.95 -5.12
C CYS A 456 9.56 18.33 -4.63
N ASP A 457 8.92 19.27 -5.32
CA ASP A 457 7.55 19.68 -4.98
C ASP A 457 6.58 18.54 -5.29
N HIS A 458 5.73 18.15 -4.33
CA HIS A 458 4.72 17.10 -4.51
C HIS A 458 3.56 17.27 -3.52
N CYS A 459 2.40 16.69 -3.86
CA CYS A 459 1.27 16.61 -2.96
C CYS A 459 1.39 15.41 -2.01
N CYS A 460 1.10 15.63 -0.72
CA CYS A 460 1.08 14.59 0.30
C CYS A 460 -0.32 14.09 0.64
N SER A 461 -1.35 14.91 0.39
CA SER A 461 -2.74 14.53 0.56
C SER A 461 -3.68 15.55 -0.06
N CYS A 462 -4.82 15.07 -0.54
CA CYS A 462 -6.00 15.88 -0.83
C CYS A 462 -7.16 15.38 0.02
N LEU A 463 -7.89 16.29 0.66
CA LEU A 463 -9.05 15.99 1.49
C LEU A 463 -10.22 16.84 0.99
N ILE A 464 -11.34 16.23 0.66
CA ILE A 464 -12.54 16.93 0.21
C ILE A 464 -13.60 16.79 1.29
N TYR A 465 -13.96 17.90 1.91
CA TYR A 465 -14.97 17.98 2.96
C TYR A 465 -16.32 18.41 2.36
N GLY A 466 -17.33 17.56 2.49
CA GLY A 466 -18.71 17.81 2.09
C GLY A 466 -19.62 18.02 3.30
N LYS A 467 -20.40 19.10 3.30
CA LYS A 467 -21.49 19.32 4.26
C LYS A 467 -22.63 20.12 3.64
N GLY A 468 -23.77 19.45 3.42
CA GLY A 468 -24.90 20.05 2.70
C GLY A 468 -24.54 20.30 1.23
N ASP A 469 -24.71 21.53 0.78
CA ASP A 469 -24.41 22.00 -0.59
C ASP A 469 -22.96 22.48 -0.77
N LYS A 470 -22.13 22.41 0.29
CA LYS A 470 -20.76 22.94 0.29
C LYS A 470 -19.72 21.83 0.21
N GLU A 471 -18.70 22.08 -0.60
CA GLU A 471 -17.54 21.22 -0.76
C GLU A 471 -16.25 22.05 -0.67
N VAL A 472 -15.33 21.65 0.22
CA VAL A 472 -14.02 22.30 0.43
C VAL A 472 -12.91 21.29 0.23
N LEU A 473 -11.98 21.58 -0.66
CA LEU A 473 -10.75 20.82 -0.88
C LEU A 473 -9.61 21.43 -0.05
N GLU A 474 -9.00 20.62 0.81
CA GLU A 474 -7.71 20.87 1.42
C GLU A 474 -6.63 20.06 0.69
N MET A 475 -5.59 20.75 0.22
CA MET A 475 -4.44 20.15 -0.44
C MET A 475 -3.17 20.43 0.38
N THR A 476 -2.50 19.37 0.81
CA THR A 476 -1.22 19.49 1.52
C THR A 476 -0.07 19.24 0.56
N LEU A 477 0.78 20.26 0.36
CA LEU A 477 1.94 20.21 -0.53
C LEU A 477 3.25 20.29 0.26
N ILE A 478 4.26 19.53 -0.17
CA ILE A 478 5.65 19.78 0.17
C ILE A 478 6.25 20.61 -0.96
N VAL A 479 6.72 21.82 -0.64
CA VAL A 479 7.39 22.74 -1.56
C VAL A 479 8.68 23.22 -0.89
N PRO A 480 9.80 22.51 -1.06
CA PRO A 480 11.01 22.80 -0.29
C PRO A 480 11.44 24.28 -0.40
N PRO A 481 11.83 24.91 0.73
CA PRO A 481 12.09 24.29 2.04
C PRO A 481 10.86 24.12 2.96
N THR A 482 9.66 24.50 2.53
CA THR A 482 8.47 24.56 3.40
C THR A 482 7.41 23.50 3.07
N ARG A 483 6.51 23.27 4.02
CA ARG A 483 5.24 22.57 3.79
C ARG A 483 4.17 23.65 3.65
N ARG A 484 3.30 23.54 2.64
CA ARG A 484 2.22 24.50 2.38
C ARG A 484 0.88 23.78 2.38
N TRP A 485 -0.13 24.45 2.92
CA TRP A 485 -1.52 24.01 2.88
C TRP A 485 -2.29 24.96 1.97
N TYR A 486 -3.03 24.41 1.01
CA TYR A 486 -3.89 25.16 0.11
C TYR A 486 -5.34 24.74 0.35
N TYR A 487 -6.25 25.71 0.43
CA TYR A 487 -7.67 25.46 0.57
C TYR A 487 -8.43 26.01 -0.64
N PHE A 488 -9.34 25.21 -1.18
CA PHE A 488 -10.16 25.55 -2.34
C PHE A 488 -11.62 25.31 -1.97
N GLU A 489 -12.48 26.31 -2.15
CA GLU A 489 -13.93 26.15 -1.99
C GLU A 489 -14.57 25.96 -3.37
N LYS A 490 -15.35 24.89 -3.53
CA LYS A 490 -16.12 24.64 -4.76
C LYS A 490 -17.43 25.40 -4.65
N LEU A 491 -17.64 26.39 -5.52
CA LEU A 491 -18.85 27.20 -5.56
C LEU A 491 -19.86 26.55 -6.52
N VAL A 492 -21.13 26.57 -6.12
CA VAL A 492 -22.26 25.93 -6.82
C VAL A 492 -22.44 26.44 -8.26
N GLU A 493 -21.94 27.64 -8.60
CA GLU A 493 -22.05 28.27 -9.93
C GLU A 493 -20.73 28.26 -10.74
N HIS A 494 -20.10 27.10 -10.91
CA HIS A 494 -18.95 26.88 -11.81
C HIS A 494 -17.65 27.65 -11.47
N GLY A 495 -17.49 28.13 -10.24
CA GLY A 495 -16.25 28.76 -9.75
C GLY A 495 -15.52 27.89 -8.73
N VAL A 496 -14.18 27.89 -8.75
CA VAL A 496 -13.38 27.49 -7.58
C VAL A 496 -12.76 28.77 -7.04
N LYS A 497 -13.00 29.09 -5.77
CA LYS A 497 -12.32 30.19 -5.09
C LYS A 497 -11.12 29.61 -4.35
N SER A 498 -9.91 29.97 -4.76
CA SER A 498 -8.68 29.65 -4.03
C SER A 498 -8.57 30.58 -2.83
N LEU A 499 -8.49 30.03 -1.63
CA LEU A 499 -8.09 30.75 -0.42
C LEU A 499 -6.66 30.32 -0.11
N GLU A 500 -5.69 31.14 -0.52
CA GLU A 500 -4.30 30.96 -0.08
C GLU A 500 -4.18 31.44 1.37
N MET A 501 -3.79 30.55 2.27
CA MET A 501 -3.34 30.93 3.61
C MET A 501 -1.88 30.52 3.77
N TYR A 502 -1.03 31.53 3.92
CA TYR A 502 0.37 31.38 4.31
C TYR A 502 0.40 31.24 5.83
N PHE A 503 0.96 30.14 6.35
CA PHE A 503 1.31 29.98 7.76
C PHE A 503 2.82 29.90 7.91
#